data_AF-A0A2W4J2Z8-F1
#
_entry.id   AF-A0A2W4J2Z8-F1
#
_cell.length_a   1.000
_cell.length_b   1.000
_cell.length_c   1.000
_cell.angle_alpha   90.00
_cell.angle_beta   90.00
_cell.angle_gamma   90.00
#
_symmetry.space_group_name_H-M   'P 1'
#
loop_
_entity.id
_entity.type
_entity.pdbx_description
1 polymer ?
#
loop_
_entity_poly.entity_id
_entity_poly.type
_entity_poly.pdbx_seq_one_letter_code
_entity_poly.pdbx_strand_id
1 'polypeptide(L)'
;MSDGNVFDGGVEGAASLSVYGADAVDRTAGGVRQALIDDRVPERLCAKDATLWGPEAEAEARIRLGWVDTHRRSRDLLPQLAELSAELADLDHVVLAGMGGSSLAPEVITRTLGRPMTVLDTTDPGQVRAALA
;
A
#
# COMPACT_ATOMS: atom_id res chain seq x y z
N MET A 1 0.83 21.20 13.08
CA MET A 1 0.91 20.10 12.10
C MET A 1 1.82 20.62 11.02
N SER A 2 3.10 20.23 11.00
CA SER A 2 4.05 20.80 10.05
C SER A 2 3.72 20.34 8.63
N ASP A 3 3.67 21.30 7.70
CA ASP A 3 3.60 21.10 6.25
C ASP A 3 4.93 20.52 5.72
N GLY A 4 5.29 19.32 6.21
CA GLY A 4 6.46 18.59 5.72
C GLY A 4 6.16 18.01 4.35
N ASN A 5 6.61 18.69 3.31
CA ASN A 5 6.64 18.14 1.96
C ASN A 5 7.49 16.86 1.98
N VAL A 6 6.90 15.70 1.67
CA VAL A 6 7.60 14.40 1.66
C VAL A 6 8.79 14.38 0.67
N PHE A 7 8.85 15.33 -0.24
CA PHE A 7 9.96 15.52 -1.19
C PHE A 7 11.13 16.34 -0.65
N ASP A 8 11.06 16.88 0.57
CA ASP A 8 12.14 17.70 1.18
C ASP A 8 13.22 16.86 1.89
N GLY A 9 13.08 15.53 1.93
CA GLY A 9 14.08 14.60 2.47
C GLY A 9 15.20 14.23 1.49
N GLY A 10 16.27 13.61 2.00
CA GLY A 10 17.37 13.10 1.17
C GLY A 10 16.89 12.12 0.09
N VAL A 11 17.60 12.09 -1.05
CA VAL A 11 17.26 11.25 -2.21
C VAL A 11 18.31 10.18 -2.43
N GLU A 12 17.93 8.91 -2.38
CA GLU A 12 18.75 7.80 -2.87
C GLU A 12 18.23 7.33 -4.24
N GLY A 13 19.13 7.28 -5.23
CA GLY A 13 18.80 6.95 -6.61
C GLY A 13 19.46 5.65 -7.06
N ALA A 14 18.66 4.69 -7.52
CA ALA A 14 19.16 3.49 -8.22
C ALA A 14 18.20 3.09 -9.35
N ALA A 15 18.75 2.89 -10.56
CA ALA A 15 18.01 2.37 -11.72
C ALA A 15 16.62 3.04 -11.94
N SER A 16 16.59 4.37 -12.08
CA SER A 16 15.40 5.21 -12.28
C SER A 16 14.41 5.35 -11.11
N LEU A 17 14.68 4.71 -9.97
CA LEU A 17 13.91 4.90 -8.74
C LEU A 17 14.60 5.96 -7.86
N SER A 18 13.84 6.98 -7.47
CA SER A 18 14.24 7.96 -6.46
C SER A 18 13.45 7.70 -5.18
N VAL A 19 14.15 7.44 -4.08
CA VAL A 19 13.56 7.27 -2.75
C VAL A 19 13.69 8.59 -1.99
N TYR A 20 12.59 9.16 -1.52
CA TYR A 20 12.55 10.40 -0.75
C TYR A 20 12.22 10.13 0.72
N GLY A 21 12.86 10.87 1.63
CA GLY A 21 12.50 10.83 3.06
C GLY A 21 12.96 9.59 3.81
N ALA A 22 13.81 8.76 3.22
CA ALA A 22 14.51 7.69 3.92
C ALA A 22 15.87 8.20 4.42
N ASP A 23 16.18 7.98 5.69
CA ASP A 23 17.55 8.16 6.18
C ASP A 23 18.48 7.19 5.42
N ALA A 24 19.67 7.66 5.06
CA ALA A 24 20.67 6.80 4.44
C ALA A 24 20.95 5.62 5.37
N VAL A 25 20.65 4.40 4.91
CA VAL A 25 20.94 3.19 5.67
C VAL A 25 22.46 3.12 5.86
N ASP A 26 22.92 2.88 7.10
CA ASP A 26 24.35 2.79 7.40
C ASP A 26 25.03 1.83 6.41
N ARG A 27 26.20 2.22 5.88
CA ARG A 27 26.93 1.45 4.85
C ARG A 27 27.33 0.06 5.34
N THR A 28 27.30 -0.19 6.64
CA THR A 28 27.44 -1.52 7.26
C THR A 28 26.29 -2.49 6.88
N ALA A 29 25.11 -1.99 6.48
CA ALA A 29 24.00 -2.78 5.95
C ALA A 29 24.27 -3.33 4.53
N GLY A 30 25.33 -2.86 3.85
CA GLY A 30 25.74 -3.40 2.55
C GLY A 30 26.02 -4.91 2.59
N GLY A 31 26.55 -5.41 3.71
CA GLY A 31 26.76 -6.85 3.92
C GLY A 31 25.46 -7.65 3.97
N VAL A 32 24.42 -7.12 4.64
CA VAL A 32 23.09 -7.76 4.69
C VAL A 32 22.44 -7.75 3.32
N ARG A 33 22.52 -6.63 2.58
CA ARG A 33 22.00 -6.55 1.22
C ARG A 33 22.65 -7.58 0.31
N GLN A 34 23.98 -7.72 0.36
CA GLN A 34 24.70 -8.69 -0.46
C GLN A 34 24.32 -10.12 -0.08
N ALA A 35 24.23 -10.45 1.21
CA ALA A 35 23.80 -11.76 1.68
C ALA A 35 22.38 -12.12 1.18
N LEU A 36 21.42 -11.19 1.23
CA LEU A 36 20.07 -11.41 0.70
C LEU A 36 20.06 -11.66 -0.81
N ILE A 37 20.95 -11.00 -1.55
CA ILE A 37 21.11 -11.22 -3.01
C ILE A 37 21.71 -12.60 -3.27
N ASP A 38 22.78 -12.95 -2.54
CA ASP A 38 23.46 -14.23 -2.67
C ASP A 38 22.51 -15.41 -2.33
N ASP A 39 21.64 -15.22 -1.33
CA ASP A 39 20.57 -16.16 -0.93
C ASP A 39 19.34 -16.12 -1.85
N ARG A 40 19.39 -15.31 -2.93
CA ARG A 40 18.34 -15.16 -3.95
C ARG A 40 16.98 -14.74 -3.39
N VAL A 41 16.97 -14.02 -2.27
CA VAL A 41 15.74 -13.57 -1.60
C VAL A 41 14.82 -12.77 -2.53
N PRO A 42 15.30 -11.80 -3.34
CA PRO A 42 14.42 -11.05 -4.24
C PRO A 42 13.73 -11.94 -5.29
N GLU A 43 14.46 -12.89 -5.88
CA GLU A 43 13.92 -13.81 -6.88
C GLU A 43 12.86 -14.74 -6.27
N ARG A 44 13.17 -15.32 -5.10
CA ARG A 44 12.27 -16.21 -4.36
C ARG A 44 11.01 -15.49 -3.88
N LEU A 45 11.16 -14.24 -3.40
CA LEU A 45 10.03 -13.40 -3.02
C LEU A 45 9.11 -13.11 -4.21
N CYS A 46 9.69 -12.69 -5.36
CA CYS A 46 8.94 -12.46 -6.59
C CYS A 46 8.23 -13.72 -7.11
N ALA A 47 8.84 -14.89 -6.93
CA ALA A 47 8.23 -16.19 -7.26
C ALA A 47 7.20 -16.67 -6.23
N LYS A 48 6.95 -15.90 -5.17
CA LYS A 48 6.08 -16.28 -4.04
C LYS A 48 6.48 -17.60 -3.38
N ASP A 49 7.78 -17.87 -3.30
CA ASP A 49 8.32 -19.08 -2.67
C ASP A 49 8.04 -19.07 -1.16
N ALA A 50 7.01 -19.82 -0.74
CA ALA A 50 6.56 -19.95 0.64
C ALA A 50 7.65 -20.42 1.62
N THR A 51 8.71 -21.08 1.13
CA THR A 51 9.79 -21.60 1.99
C THR A 51 10.76 -20.52 2.47
N LEU A 52 10.65 -19.29 1.96
CA LEU A 52 11.54 -18.17 2.27
C LEU A 52 11.55 -17.80 3.76
N TRP A 53 10.43 -18.03 4.47
CA TRP A 53 10.27 -17.67 5.89
C TRP A 53 10.53 -18.84 6.86
N GLY A 54 11.00 -19.98 6.34
CA GLY A 54 11.25 -21.18 7.13
C GLY A 54 10.01 -22.06 7.32
N PRO A 55 10.21 -23.29 7.84
CA PRO A 55 9.19 -24.33 7.87
C PRO A 55 7.98 -23.99 8.75
N GLU A 56 8.17 -23.22 9.82
CA GLU A 56 7.10 -22.81 10.73
C GLU A 56 6.11 -21.84 10.06
N ALA A 57 6.60 -20.98 9.16
CA ALA A 57 5.80 -19.95 8.49
C ALA A 57 5.32 -20.35 7.09
N GLU A 58 5.82 -21.45 6.53
CA GLU A 58 5.57 -21.83 5.13
C GLU A 58 4.07 -22.01 4.83
N ALA A 59 3.31 -22.59 5.76
CA ALA A 59 1.88 -22.78 5.61
C ALA A 59 1.13 -21.45 5.45
N GLU A 60 1.48 -20.45 6.25
CA GLU A 60 0.89 -19.11 6.20
C GLU A 60 1.38 -18.32 4.97
N ALA A 61 2.68 -18.37 4.70
CA ALA A 61 3.29 -17.71 3.54
C ALA A 61 2.62 -18.15 2.23
N ARG A 62 2.37 -19.46 2.06
CA ARG A 62 1.71 -20.02 0.88
C ARG A 62 0.39 -19.32 0.53
N ILE A 63 -0.37 -18.84 1.51
CA ILE A 63 -1.67 -18.20 1.30
C ILE A 63 -1.65 -16.67 1.42
N ARG A 64 -0.55 -16.07 1.90
CA ARG A 64 -0.48 -14.62 2.18
C ARG A 64 0.36 -13.80 1.20
N LEU A 65 1.02 -14.42 0.22
CA LEU A 65 1.88 -13.73 -0.75
C LEU A 65 1.14 -13.13 -1.94
N GLY A 66 -0.18 -12.98 -1.85
CA GLY A 66 -0.99 -12.37 -2.90
C GLY A 66 -0.57 -10.94 -3.24
N TRP A 67 0.04 -10.21 -2.30
CA TRP A 67 0.43 -8.81 -2.47
C TRP A 67 1.58 -8.60 -3.48
N VAL A 68 2.45 -9.60 -3.66
CA VAL A 68 3.71 -9.47 -4.44
C VAL A 68 3.46 -9.07 -5.90
N ASP A 69 2.41 -9.61 -6.52
CA ASP A 69 2.06 -9.36 -7.93
C ASP A 69 0.76 -8.57 -8.08
N THR A 70 0.21 -8.00 -7.00
CA THR A 70 -1.05 -7.25 -7.03
C THR A 70 -1.01 -6.13 -8.06
N HIS A 71 0.12 -5.43 -8.21
CA HIS A 71 0.29 -4.36 -9.21
C HIS A 71 0.09 -4.81 -10.67
N ARG A 72 0.26 -6.10 -10.96
CA ARG A 72 -0.03 -6.70 -12.27
C ARG A 72 -1.47 -7.17 -12.34
N ARG A 73 -1.90 -7.98 -11.36
CA ARG A 73 -3.25 -8.59 -11.32
C ARG A 73 -4.36 -7.56 -11.21
N SER A 74 -4.13 -6.45 -10.50
CA SER A 74 -5.14 -5.39 -10.34
C SER A 74 -5.43 -4.63 -11.62
N ARG A 75 -4.56 -4.71 -12.64
CA ARG A 75 -4.78 -4.05 -13.94
C ARG A 75 -6.03 -4.58 -14.64
N ASP A 76 -6.38 -5.84 -14.41
CA ASP A 76 -7.57 -6.48 -14.97
C ASP A 76 -8.86 -5.87 -14.40
N LEU A 77 -8.78 -5.15 -13.26
CA LEU A 77 -9.90 -4.43 -12.66
C LEU A 77 -10.12 -3.04 -13.28
N LEU A 78 -9.14 -2.49 -14.02
CA LEU A 78 -9.23 -1.12 -14.54
C LEU A 78 -10.46 -0.86 -15.41
N PRO A 79 -10.88 -1.77 -16.32
CA PRO A 79 -12.10 -1.57 -17.09
C PRO A 79 -13.35 -1.49 -16.21
N GLN A 80 -13.47 -2.39 -15.23
CA GLN A 80 -14.61 -2.43 -14.30
C GLN A 80 -14.64 -1.19 -13.40
N LEU A 81 -13.48 -0.73 -12.94
CA LEU A 81 -13.37 0.48 -12.13
C LEU A 81 -13.70 1.75 -12.95
N ALA A 82 -13.35 1.78 -14.24
CA ALA A 82 -13.68 2.89 -15.11
C ALA A 82 -15.19 2.97 -15.38
N GLU A 83 -15.84 1.82 -15.60
CA GLU A 83 -17.29 1.71 -15.74
C GLU A 83 -17.99 2.16 -14.46
N LEU A 84 -17.61 1.61 -13.31
CA LEU A 84 -18.17 2.01 -12.01
C LEU A 84 -17.97 3.50 -11.71
N SER A 85 -16.80 4.05 -12.05
CA SER A 85 -16.53 5.48 -11.87
C SER A 85 -17.43 6.37 -12.74
N ALA A 86 -17.81 5.90 -13.93
CA ALA A 86 -18.72 6.62 -14.81
C ALA A 86 -20.18 6.52 -14.32
N GLU A 87 -20.59 5.35 -13.81
CA GLU A 87 -21.92 5.15 -13.22
C GLU A 87 -22.16 6.01 -11.98
N LEU A 88 -21.10 6.25 -11.20
CA LEU A 88 -21.16 7.01 -9.94
C LEU A 88 -20.67 8.45 -10.09
N ALA A 89 -20.57 8.97 -11.32
CA ALA A 89 -19.97 10.28 -11.59
C ALA A 89 -20.77 11.46 -11.03
N ASP A 90 -22.05 11.25 -10.68
CA ASP A 90 -22.94 12.23 -10.06
C ASP A 90 -22.86 12.25 -8.52
N LEU A 91 -22.16 11.30 -7.91
CA LEU A 91 -21.92 11.30 -6.46
C LEU A 91 -20.80 12.29 -6.09
N ASP A 92 -21.12 13.18 -5.17
CA ASP A 92 -20.18 14.15 -4.59
C ASP A 92 -19.72 13.77 -3.17
N HIS A 93 -20.39 12.80 -2.55
CA HIS A 93 -20.10 12.31 -1.20
C HIS A 93 -19.90 10.80 -1.17
N VAL A 94 -18.74 10.36 -0.69
CA VAL A 94 -18.38 8.94 -0.55
C VAL A 94 -18.02 8.66 0.90
N VAL A 95 -18.69 7.66 1.48
CA VAL A 95 -18.43 7.15 2.82
C VAL A 95 -17.89 5.73 2.72
N LEU A 96 -16.63 5.54 3.13
CA LEU A 96 -16.02 4.22 3.23
C LEU A 96 -16.21 3.65 4.64
N ALA A 97 -17.13 2.69 4.77
CA ALA A 97 -17.30 1.94 6.00
C ALA A 97 -16.24 0.84 6.12
N GLY A 98 -15.32 0.96 7.07
CA GLY A 98 -14.24 -0.02 7.24
C GLY A 98 -13.21 0.38 8.29
N MET A 99 -12.54 -0.62 8.87
CA MET A 99 -11.48 -0.45 9.87
C MET A 99 -10.14 -1.03 9.38
N GLY A 100 -9.04 -0.40 9.78
CA GLY A 100 -7.69 -0.91 9.55
C GLY A 100 -7.20 -0.73 8.11
N GLY A 101 -6.58 -1.76 7.53
CA GLY A 101 -5.94 -1.67 6.21
C GLY A 101 -6.90 -1.31 5.07
N SER A 102 -8.18 -1.65 5.21
CA SER A 102 -9.21 -1.33 4.21
C SER A 102 -9.59 0.15 4.19
N SER A 103 -9.38 0.90 5.29
CA SER A 103 -9.63 2.35 5.34
C SER A 103 -8.36 3.20 5.20
N LEU A 104 -7.25 2.76 5.79
CA LEU A 104 -5.98 3.52 5.79
C LEU A 104 -5.41 3.72 4.37
N ALA A 105 -5.40 2.67 3.53
CA ALA A 105 -4.85 2.79 2.18
C ALA A 105 -5.69 3.76 1.31
N PRO A 106 -7.03 3.64 1.25
CA PRO A 106 -7.87 4.63 0.58
C PRO A 106 -7.73 6.05 1.15
N GLU A 107 -7.61 6.22 2.47
CA GLU A 107 -7.45 7.53 3.10
C GLU A 107 -6.16 8.24 2.65
N VAL A 108 -5.04 7.51 2.59
CA VAL A 108 -3.77 8.08 2.09
C VAL A 108 -3.90 8.45 0.61
N ILE A 109 -4.43 7.55 -0.23
CA ILE A 109 -4.57 7.78 -1.68
C ILE A 109 -5.46 9.00 -1.96
N THR A 110 -6.62 9.08 -1.31
CA THR A 110 -7.59 10.17 -1.49
C THR A 110 -7.01 11.51 -1.04
N ARG A 111 -6.32 11.54 0.10
CA ARG A 111 -5.61 12.74 0.59
C ARG A 111 -4.50 13.18 -0.36
N THR A 112 -3.67 12.25 -0.85
CA THR A 112 -2.59 12.55 -1.80
C THR A 112 -3.12 13.11 -3.13
N LEU A 113 -4.28 12.63 -3.60
CA LEU A 113 -4.88 13.06 -4.86
C LEU A 113 -5.83 14.27 -4.72
N GLY A 114 -6.00 14.82 -3.51
CA GLY A 114 -6.92 15.93 -3.26
C GLY A 114 -8.39 15.58 -3.49
N ARG A 115 -8.78 14.31 -3.31
CA ARG A 115 -10.14 13.79 -3.51
C ARG A 115 -10.70 13.26 -2.19
N PRO A 116 -11.04 14.13 -1.22
CA PRO A 116 -11.38 13.71 0.14
C PRO A 116 -12.59 12.77 0.17
N MET A 117 -12.56 11.83 1.11
CA MET A 117 -13.59 10.81 1.34
C MET A 117 -13.81 10.69 2.85
N THR A 118 -15.04 10.42 3.28
CA THR A 118 -15.34 10.17 4.69
C THR A 118 -15.04 8.71 5.03
N VAL A 119 -14.25 8.46 6.06
CA VAL A 119 -14.06 7.12 6.62
C VAL A 119 -15.00 6.93 7.81
N LEU A 120 -15.76 5.84 7.81
CA LEU A 120 -16.62 5.43 8.92
C LEU A 120 -16.08 4.11 9.50
N ASP A 121 -15.27 4.21 10.55
CA ASP A 121 -14.57 3.09 11.18
C ASP A 121 -15.13 2.76 12.58
N THR A 122 -16.35 3.23 12.86
CA THR A 122 -17.00 3.12 14.17
C THR A 122 -18.40 2.53 14.06
N THR A 123 -18.89 1.99 15.18
CA THR A 123 -20.29 1.57 15.35
C THR A 123 -21.10 2.55 16.19
N ASP A 124 -20.55 3.71 16.55
CA ASP A 124 -21.27 4.73 17.30
C ASP A 124 -22.41 5.34 16.45
N PRO A 125 -23.68 5.28 16.91
CA PRO A 125 -24.82 5.75 16.12
C PRO A 125 -24.83 7.26 15.88
N GLY A 126 -24.14 8.04 16.72
CA GLY A 126 -23.98 9.48 16.52
C GLY A 126 -23.04 9.78 15.35
N GLN A 127 -21.89 9.11 15.31
CA GLN A 127 -20.91 9.23 14.23
C GLN A 127 -21.44 8.67 12.91
N VAL A 128 -22.17 7.54 12.93
CA VAL A 128 -22.84 7.01 11.73
C VAL A 128 -23.82 8.05 11.17
N ARG A 129 -24.61 8.70 12.02
CA ARG A 129 -25.56 9.73 11.58
C ARG A 129 -24.84 10.96 11.02
N ALA A 130 -23.75 11.38 11.67
CA ALA A 130 -22.94 12.51 11.21
C ALA A 130 -22.26 12.23 9.86
N ALA A 131 -21.87 10.97 9.59
CA ALA A 131 -21.27 10.57 8.33
C ALA A 131 -22.26 10.50 7.16
N LEU A 132 -23.58 10.50 7.42
CA LEU A 132 -24.65 10.42 6.40
C LEU A 132 -25.39 11.75 6.20
N ALA A 133 -25.09 12.77 7.00
CA ALA A 133 -25.73 14.09 6.97
C ALA A 133 -25.00 15.03 6.01
#